data_AF-A0A674HX31-F1
#
_entry.id   AF-A0A674HX31-F1
#
_cell.length_a   1.000
_cell.length_b   1.000
_cell.length_c   1.000
_cell.angle_alpha   90.00
_cell.angle_beta   90.00
_cell.angle_gamma   90.00
#
_symmetry.space_group_name_H-M   'P 1'
#
loop_
_entity.id
_entity.type
_entity.pdbx_description
1 polymer ?
#
loop_
_entity_poly.entity_id
_entity_poly.type
_entity_poly.pdbx_seq_one_letter_code
_entity_poly.pdbx_strand_id
1 'polypeptide(L)'
;MGPVVTAATVRAGSCTRPLPCQHTVLSPSSRGAPGPAWDQDPQSPAAQRQGCLGRGCVRGMRGPACTESAASPAPGPVPAGPVTCPEERDPRTGMGSAGHLPPAFTSGNSGMGISTVSAARIYKGQLEGGPGEDSRLAMETFPYVALAKTYNVDRQVPDSAGTGTAYLCGVKANAKTLGVSAAAVYGKCNTTWGNEVHSILHRAKQSGKSVGIVTTTRVQHASPGASYAHVVNREWYSDADLPKEAIRQGCKDIAYQLVHNTDINVILGGGRMYMTPRKTPDPEYPTDPKQSGTRKDGLDLVERWLSAKEGARYVWNKEGLDAVDENSTDYLLGLFEPKDMKYELNRDASTDPSIVEMTEKAIRILRRNPRGFFLFVEDELIDHGHHSSRAKQALSEAVMLDRAVARAAELTSASETLTVVTADHSHVFSFGGSTPRGNSIFG
;
A
#
# COMPACT_ATOMS: atom_id res chain seq x y z
N MET A 1 -1.42 31.94 3.83
CA MET A 1 -2.74 31.30 4.04
C MET A 1 -3.16 30.69 2.71
N GLY A 2 -3.48 29.40 2.70
CA GLY A 2 -3.49 28.58 1.47
C GLY A 2 -4.65 28.86 0.52
N PRO A 3 -4.74 28.03 -0.53
CA PRO A 3 -6.05 27.59 -0.98
C PRO A 3 -6.16 26.06 -1.03
N VAL A 4 -7.31 25.65 -0.50
CA VAL A 4 -8.13 24.48 -0.78
C VAL A 4 -7.99 23.95 -2.21
N VAL A 5 -7.86 22.62 -2.37
CA VAL A 5 -8.39 21.90 -3.55
C VAL A 5 -9.07 20.61 -3.10
N THR A 6 -10.39 20.63 -3.19
CA THR A 6 -11.32 19.49 -3.24
C THR A 6 -11.24 18.86 -4.63
N ALA A 7 -11.32 17.53 -4.74
CA ALA A 7 -11.67 16.90 -6.01
C ALA A 7 -12.55 15.66 -5.79
N ALA A 8 -13.85 15.89 -5.96
CA ALA A 8 -14.79 14.90 -6.47
C ALA A 8 -15.54 15.60 -7.61
N THR A 9 -15.40 15.15 -8.86
CA THR A 9 -16.51 15.19 -9.83
C THR A 9 -16.29 14.22 -10.99
N VAL A 10 -17.42 13.69 -11.43
CA VAL A 10 -17.69 12.63 -12.42
C VAL A 10 -18.02 13.25 -13.80
N ARG A 11 -17.86 12.41 -14.85
CA ARG A 11 -18.46 12.43 -16.21
C ARG A 11 -17.72 13.17 -17.33
N ALA A 12 -17.33 12.41 -18.35
CA ALA A 12 -17.39 12.84 -19.75
C ALA A 12 -18.32 11.86 -20.49
N GLY A 13 -19.45 12.39 -20.98
CA GLY A 13 -20.36 11.68 -21.86
C GLY A 13 -19.84 11.66 -23.30
N SER A 14 -20.20 10.62 -24.02
CA SER A 14 -19.95 10.46 -25.46
C SER A 14 -20.69 11.51 -26.29
N CYS A 15 -20.00 12.13 -27.25
CA CYS A 15 -20.64 12.75 -28.41
C CYS A 15 -19.87 12.37 -29.68
N THR A 16 -20.60 11.75 -30.60
CA THR A 16 -20.17 11.25 -31.91
C THR A 16 -20.36 12.30 -33.00
N ARG A 17 -19.30 12.63 -33.77
CA ARG A 17 -19.19 12.59 -35.26
C ARG A 17 -18.13 13.59 -35.81
N PRO A 18 -17.54 13.30 -37.00
CA PRO A 18 -16.28 13.91 -37.49
C PRO A 18 -16.45 14.86 -38.70
N LEU A 19 -15.32 15.50 -39.12
CA LEU A 19 -14.91 16.02 -40.47
C LEU A 19 -14.38 17.49 -40.44
N PRO A 20 -13.59 17.99 -41.44
CA PRO A 20 -12.23 17.59 -41.84
C PRO A 20 -11.25 18.79 -42.06
N CYS A 21 -10.01 18.46 -42.45
CA CYS A 21 -8.80 19.27 -42.70
C CYS A 21 -8.92 20.54 -43.58
N GLN A 22 -8.04 21.54 -43.34
CA GLN A 22 -7.39 22.33 -44.41
C GLN A 22 -5.94 22.73 -44.07
N HIS A 23 -5.10 22.67 -45.11
CA HIS A 23 -3.65 22.93 -45.17
C HIS A 23 -3.28 24.42 -45.11
N THR A 24 -2.06 24.74 -44.66
CA THR A 24 -1.21 25.68 -45.42
C THR A 24 0.29 25.40 -45.19
N VAL A 25 1.02 25.33 -46.31
CA VAL A 25 2.45 25.08 -46.46
C VAL A 25 3.16 26.42 -46.67
N LEU A 26 4.34 26.61 -46.08
CA LEU A 26 5.35 27.55 -46.58
C LEU A 26 6.76 26.96 -46.39
N SER A 27 7.42 26.67 -47.52
CA SER A 27 8.89 26.60 -47.67
C SER A 27 9.33 27.78 -48.53
N PRO A 28 10.61 28.18 -48.52
CA PRO A 28 11.39 27.92 -49.73
C PRO A 28 12.90 27.62 -49.53
N SER A 29 13.41 26.81 -50.48
CA SER A 29 14.72 26.88 -51.18
C SER A 29 16.05 26.87 -50.39
N SER A 30 17.14 26.21 -50.79
CA SER A 30 17.43 25.32 -51.93
C SER A 30 18.91 24.85 -51.88
N ARG A 31 19.17 23.68 -52.49
CA ARG A 31 20.40 23.21 -53.18
C ARG A 31 21.66 22.78 -52.37
N GLY A 32 22.09 21.55 -52.67
CA GLY A 32 23.52 21.17 -52.74
C GLY A 32 23.83 19.77 -52.19
N ALA A 33 24.08 18.80 -53.07
CA ALA A 33 24.67 17.48 -52.80
C ALA A 33 25.84 17.27 -53.80
N PRO A 34 26.67 16.18 -53.78
CA PRO A 34 26.99 15.19 -52.73
C PRO A 34 28.52 14.83 -52.56
N GLY A 35 28.87 14.20 -51.43
CA GLY A 35 29.91 13.16 -51.20
C GLY A 35 31.43 13.49 -51.36
N PRO A 36 32.37 12.57 -50.98
CA PRO A 36 32.23 11.25 -50.34
C PRO A 36 33.09 11.02 -49.07
N ALA A 37 32.91 9.83 -48.47
CA ALA A 37 33.56 9.25 -47.29
C ALA A 37 35.06 8.94 -47.44
N TRP A 38 35.78 8.83 -46.30
CA TRP A 38 36.88 7.86 -46.06
C TRP A 38 37.07 7.61 -44.55
N ASP A 39 37.33 6.33 -44.24
CA ASP A 39 37.56 5.72 -42.93
C ASP A 39 38.89 6.14 -42.24
N GLN A 40 38.98 5.76 -40.96
CA GLN A 40 40.13 5.17 -40.23
C GLN A 40 40.60 5.90 -38.95
N ASP A 41 40.20 5.32 -37.81
CA ASP A 41 41.03 5.05 -36.61
C ASP A 41 42.24 4.15 -37.03
N PRO A 42 43.35 3.97 -36.26
CA PRO A 42 43.47 4.09 -34.80
C PRO A 42 44.84 4.59 -34.25
N GLN A 43 44.96 4.53 -32.91
CA GLN A 43 46.17 4.25 -32.08
C GLN A 43 46.79 5.40 -31.24
N SER A 44 46.78 5.17 -29.92
CA SER A 44 47.74 5.68 -28.94
C SER A 44 49.14 5.08 -29.13
N PRO A 45 50.21 5.63 -28.52
CA PRO A 45 50.62 5.11 -27.20
C PRO A 45 51.26 6.14 -26.24
N ALA A 46 51.52 5.65 -25.03
CA ALA A 46 52.00 6.30 -23.82
C ALA A 46 53.47 6.75 -23.80
N ALA A 47 53.81 7.67 -22.88
CA ALA A 47 55.09 7.80 -22.16
C ALA A 47 54.98 8.95 -21.12
N GLN A 48 54.99 8.70 -19.80
CA GLN A 48 56.15 8.51 -18.89
C GLN A 48 56.59 9.77 -18.11
N ARG A 49 56.49 9.64 -16.78
CA ARG A 49 57.52 9.87 -15.72
C ARG A 49 57.79 11.28 -15.14
N GLN A 50 57.76 11.26 -13.78
CA GLN A 50 58.64 11.91 -12.78
C GLN A 50 58.52 13.45 -12.65
N GLY A 51 58.53 14.09 -11.47
CA GLY A 51 58.84 13.73 -10.08
C GLY A 51 59.24 15.01 -9.31
N CYS A 52 59.33 14.92 -7.97
CA CYS A 52 59.88 15.87 -6.97
C CYS A 52 58.92 16.97 -6.44
N LEU A 53 58.46 16.91 -5.17
CA LEU A 53 59.11 17.13 -3.85
C LEU A 53 59.14 18.62 -3.43
N GLY A 54 58.60 18.95 -2.23
CA GLY A 54 59.05 20.12 -1.47
C GLY A 54 58.05 20.89 -0.59
N ARG A 55 57.83 20.39 0.63
CA ARG A 55 57.58 21.04 1.95
C ARG A 55 57.36 22.58 2.05
N GLY A 56 56.39 22.99 2.88
CA GLY A 56 56.67 23.71 4.15
C GLY A 56 56.07 25.12 4.44
N CYS A 57 55.25 25.17 5.50
CA CYS A 57 55.17 26.17 6.61
C CYS A 57 54.52 27.59 6.50
N VAL A 58 53.32 27.71 7.10
CA VAL A 58 52.85 28.52 8.28
C VAL A 58 53.24 30.01 8.50
N ARG A 59 52.18 30.83 8.76
CA ARG A 59 51.98 32.05 9.61
C ARG A 59 51.29 33.16 8.78
N GLY A 60 50.24 33.88 9.16
CA GLY A 60 49.62 34.22 10.46
C GLY A 60 49.67 35.73 10.66
N MET A 61 48.53 36.45 10.73
CA MET A 61 48.32 37.81 11.32
C MET A 61 46.82 38.17 11.18
N ARG A 62 46.01 38.15 12.26
CA ARG A 62 45.61 39.26 13.16
C ARG A 62 44.97 40.48 12.45
N GLY A 63 43.68 40.71 12.75
CA GLY A 63 42.92 41.92 12.39
C GLY A 63 43.28 43.15 13.21
N PRO A 64 42.56 44.28 13.02
CA PRO A 64 41.63 44.70 14.07
C PRO A 64 40.37 45.46 13.61
N ALA A 65 39.45 45.60 14.59
CA ALA A 65 38.54 46.71 14.90
C ALA A 65 37.20 46.87 14.14
N CYS A 66 36.15 46.77 14.93
CA CYS A 66 34.80 47.28 14.70
C CYS A 66 34.74 48.80 14.98
N THR A 67 33.98 49.53 14.14
CA THR A 67 33.37 50.82 14.49
C THR A 67 31.97 50.90 13.89
N GLU A 68 31.04 51.44 14.67
CA GLU A 68 29.62 51.64 14.40
C GLU A 68 29.34 52.57 13.20
N SER A 69 28.28 52.30 12.44
CA SER A 69 27.53 53.36 11.75
C SER A 69 26.08 52.98 11.47
N ALA A 70 25.18 53.82 12.02
CA ALA A 70 23.89 54.26 11.49
C ALA A 70 22.77 53.25 11.17
N ALA A 71 21.70 53.38 11.97
CA ALA A 71 20.37 52.80 11.80
C ALA A 71 19.68 53.21 10.49
N SER A 72 18.95 52.28 9.88
CA SER A 72 17.94 52.53 8.84
C SER A 72 16.52 52.48 9.45
N PRO A 73 15.56 53.29 8.99
CA PRO A 73 14.23 53.36 9.60
C PRO A 73 13.35 52.17 9.21
N ALA A 74 12.55 51.71 10.17
CA ALA A 74 11.52 50.69 9.97
C ALA A 74 10.32 51.24 9.16
N PRO A 75 9.67 50.44 8.30
CA PRO A 75 8.45 50.86 7.62
C PRO A 75 7.26 50.85 8.61
N GLY A 76 6.48 51.94 8.61
CA GLY A 76 5.28 52.10 9.44
C GLY A 76 4.09 51.24 8.99
N PRO A 77 3.03 51.14 9.83
CA PRO A 77 1.89 50.26 9.58
C PRO A 77 0.94 50.83 8.52
N VAL A 78 0.45 49.95 7.64
CA VAL A 78 -0.58 50.25 6.63
C VAL A 78 -1.97 50.00 7.25
N PRO A 79 -2.97 50.89 7.09
CA PRO A 79 -4.29 50.70 7.68
C PRO A 79 -5.08 49.59 6.95
N ALA A 80 -5.72 48.71 7.73
CA ALA A 80 -6.61 47.68 7.22
C ALA A 80 -7.98 48.28 6.84
N GLY A 81 -8.35 48.17 5.57
CA GLY A 81 -9.73 48.43 5.11
C GLY A 81 -10.69 47.30 5.52
N PRO A 82 -12.01 47.54 5.57
CA PRO A 82 -12.97 46.57 6.05
C PRO A 82 -13.13 45.42 5.03
N VAL A 83 -12.91 44.19 5.50
CA VAL A 83 -13.18 42.97 4.74
C VAL A 83 -14.64 42.60 4.96
N THR A 84 -15.48 42.79 3.94
CA THR A 84 -16.85 42.26 3.92
C THR A 84 -16.82 40.79 3.50
N CYS A 85 -17.24 39.89 4.38
CA CYS A 85 -17.50 38.49 4.05
C CYS A 85 -18.79 38.38 3.19
N PRO A 86 -18.80 37.61 2.09
CA PRO A 86 -20.05 37.32 1.40
C PRO A 86 -20.89 36.31 2.20
N GLU A 87 -22.20 36.55 2.28
CA GLU A 87 -23.21 35.70 2.94
C GLU A 87 -23.14 34.23 2.51
N GLU A 88 -23.36 33.33 3.48
CA GLU A 88 -23.54 31.90 3.27
C GLU A 88 -24.72 31.63 2.32
N ARG A 89 -24.47 30.89 1.23
CA ARG A 89 -25.54 30.26 0.46
C ARG A 89 -25.88 28.91 1.08
N ASP A 90 -27.17 28.71 1.34
CA ASP A 90 -27.80 27.46 1.79
C ASP A 90 -27.30 26.25 0.96
N PRO A 91 -26.75 25.20 1.57
CA PRO A 91 -26.19 24.04 0.85
C PRO A 91 -27.25 23.12 0.22
N ARG A 92 -28.54 23.47 0.22
CA ARG A 92 -29.62 22.58 -0.26
C ARG A 92 -30.05 22.73 -1.72
N THR A 93 -29.42 23.60 -2.52
CA THR A 93 -29.76 23.73 -3.94
C THR A 93 -28.59 23.30 -4.83
N GLY A 94 -28.44 22.00 -5.01
CA GLY A 94 -27.42 21.42 -5.88
C GLY A 94 -27.27 19.89 -5.82
N MET A 95 -28.32 19.14 -5.48
CA MET A 95 -28.30 17.67 -5.62
C MET A 95 -28.47 17.28 -7.10
N GLY A 96 -27.40 17.41 -7.87
CA GLY A 96 -27.16 16.53 -9.00
C GLY A 96 -26.85 15.13 -8.45
N SER A 97 -27.51 14.11 -8.98
CA SER A 97 -27.43 12.70 -8.55
C SER A 97 -26.05 12.30 -8.01
N ALA A 98 -25.99 11.81 -6.77
CA ALA A 98 -24.80 11.21 -6.18
C ALA A 98 -24.21 10.18 -7.16
N GLY A 99 -23.09 10.53 -7.78
CA GLY A 99 -22.37 9.64 -8.66
C GLY A 99 -21.97 8.41 -7.86
N HIS A 100 -22.38 7.23 -8.31
CA HIS A 100 -21.90 5.95 -7.81
C HIS A 100 -20.38 6.01 -7.71
N LEU A 101 -19.81 5.88 -6.50
CA LEU A 101 -18.39 5.53 -6.38
C LEU A 101 -18.22 4.19 -7.13
N PRO A 102 -17.34 4.08 -8.14
CA PRO A 102 -17.08 2.79 -8.78
C PRO A 102 -16.50 1.79 -7.75
N PRO A 103 -16.64 0.48 -7.96
CA PRO A 103 -15.85 -0.51 -7.26
C PRO A 103 -14.37 -0.10 -7.21
N ALA A 104 -13.74 -0.24 -6.04
CA ALA A 104 -12.36 0.18 -5.83
C ALA A 104 -11.53 -1.00 -5.33
N PHE A 105 -10.53 -1.38 -6.14
CA PHE A 105 -9.48 -2.32 -5.76
C PHE A 105 -8.26 -1.51 -5.37
N THR A 106 -7.85 -1.62 -4.12
CA THR A 106 -6.56 -1.05 -3.67
C THR A 106 -5.66 -2.19 -3.30
N SER A 107 -4.55 -2.37 -4.01
CA SER A 107 -3.47 -3.18 -3.47
C SER A 107 -2.57 -2.30 -2.62
N GLY A 108 -2.50 -2.61 -1.32
CA GLY A 108 -1.49 -2.06 -0.43
C GLY A 108 -0.33 -3.02 -0.44
N ASN A 109 0.80 -2.60 -0.99
CA ASN A 109 1.97 -3.46 -1.07
C ASN A 109 2.91 -3.06 0.06
N SER A 110 3.30 -3.98 0.94
CA SER A 110 4.23 -3.60 1.99
C SER A 110 5.68 -3.72 1.53
N GLY A 111 6.46 -2.66 1.71
CA GLY A 111 7.89 -2.64 1.40
C GLY A 111 8.27 -2.67 -0.10
N MET A 112 7.32 -2.66 -1.02
CA MET A 112 7.56 -2.81 -2.46
C MET A 112 7.99 -1.49 -3.14
N GLY A 113 9.18 -1.00 -2.79
CA GLY A 113 9.75 0.21 -3.38
C GLY A 113 10.12 0.08 -4.86
N ILE A 114 10.55 1.19 -5.48
CA ILE A 114 10.91 1.22 -6.92
C ILE A 114 12.03 0.22 -7.28
N SER A 115 13.00 0.01 -6.38
CA SER A 115 14.05 -1.00 -6.57
C SER A 115 13.47 -2.41 -6.57
N THR A 116 12.57 -2.73 -5.64
CA THR A 116 11.85 -4.00 -5.57
C THR A 116 11.00 -4.24 -6.83
N VAL A 117 10.25 -3.23 -7.29
CA VAL A 117 9.47 -3.31 -8.54
C VAL A 117 10.36 -3.66 -9.72
N SER A 118 11.50 -2.98 -9.86
CA SER A 118 12.39 -3.23 -11.00
C SER A 118 13.09 -4.59 -10.94
N ALA A 119 13.52 -5.03 -9.76
CA ALA A 119 14.09 -6.36 -9.58
C ALA A 119 13.04 -7.46 -9.77
N ALA A 120 11.79 -7.26 -9.32
CA ALA A 120 10.69 -8.19 -9.52
C ALA A 120 10.30 -8.31 -10.99
N ARG A 121 10.33 -7.21 -11.76
CA ARG A 121 10.17 -7.23 -13.24
C ARG A 121 11.20 -8.16 -13.87
N ILE A 122 12.49 -7.94 -13.60
CA ILE A 122 13.57 -8.78 -14.12
C ILE A 122 13.35 -10.23 -13.73
N TYR A 123 13.06 -10.48 -12.45
CA TYR A 123 12.82 -11.83 -11.94
C TYR A 123 11.64 -12.53 -12.64
N LYS A 124 10.52 -11.83 -12.81
CA LYS A 124 9.34 -12.36 -13.51
C LYS A 124 9.68 -12.77 -14.94
N GLY A 125 10.32 -11.89 -15.71
CA GLY A 125 10.68 -12.21 -17.09
C GLY A 125 11.68 -13.37 -17.19
N GLN A 126 12.57 -13.53 -16.21
CA GLN A 126 13.48 -14.68 -16.11
C GLN A 126 12.74 -15.98 -15.80
N LEU A 127 11.74 -15.96 -14.92
CA LEU A 127 10.87 -17.11 -14.66
C LEU A 127 10.07 -17.53 -15.90
N GLU A 128 9.75 -16.58 -16.78
CA GLU A 128 9.05 -16.79 -18.05
C GLU A 128 9.99 -17.20 -19.21
N GLY A 129 11.29 -17.40 -18.94
CA GLY A 129 12.29 -17.85 -19.91
C GLY A 129 12.91 -16.73 -20.75
N GLY A 130 12.57 -15.47 -20.48
CA GLY A 130 13.18 -14.30 -21.09
C GLY A 130 14.40 -13.78 -20.33
N PRO A 131 15.08 -12.73 -20.84
CA PRO A 131 16.22 -12.11 -20.16
C PRO A 131 15.80 -11.34 -18.88
N GLY A 132 14.57 -10.82 -18.86
CA GLY A 132 13.97 -10.19 -17.69
C GLY A 132 13.79 -8.68 -17.83
N GLU A 133 14.80 -7.96 -18.28
CA GLU A 133 14.84 -6.50 -18.22
C GLU A 133 13.80 -5.81 -19.12
N ASP A 134 13.39 -6.46 -20.21
CA ASP A 134 12.36 -5.99 -21.16
C ASP A 134 10.96 -6.52 -20.86
N SER A 135 10.81 -7.38 -19.85
CA SER A 135 9.49 -7.85 -19.41
C SER A 135 8.69 -6.72 -18.75
N ARG A 136 7.39 -6.94 -18.54
CA ARG A 136 6.51 -5.99 -17.86
C ARG A 136 5.72 -6.68 -16.76
N LEU A 137 5.69 -6.07 -15.60
CA LEU A 137 4.72 -6.40 -14.56
C LEU A 137 3.32 -5.95 -15.01
N ALA A 138 2.28 -6.63 -14.56
CA ALA A 138 0.89 -6.22 -14.79
C ALA A 138 0.62 -4.81 -14.24
N MET A 139 1.15 -4.48 -13.06
CA MET A 139 1.04 -3.13 -12.48
C MET A 139 1.69 -2.04 -13.34
N GLU A 140 2.66 -2.38 -14.21
CA GLU A 140 3.30 -1.43 -15.13
C GLU A 140 2.51 -1.19 -16.41
N THR A 141 1.39 -1.89 -16.60
CA THR A 141 0.45 -1.63 -17.69
C THR A 141 -0.52 -0.51 -17.37
N PHE A 142 -0.52 -0.03 -16.12
CA PHE A 142 -1.45 0.99 -15.65
C PHE A 142 -1.07 2.36 -16.24
N PRO A 143 -2.05 3.14 -16.72
CA PRO A 143 -1.77 4.35 -17.51
C PRO A 143 -1.31 5.55 -16.67
N TYR A 144 -1.49 5.52 -15.35
CA TYR A 144 -1.19 6.64 -14.46
C TYR A 144 -0.23 6.22 -13.37
N VAL A 145 0.85 6.99 -13.22
CA VAL A 145 1.89 6.78 -12.20
C VAL A 145 2.11 8.07 -11.45
N ALA A 146 2.25 7.97 -10.12
CA ALA A 146 2.59 9.07 -9.24
C ALA A 146 3.60 8.59 -8.18
N LEU A 147 4.34 9.53 -7.60
CA LEU A 147 5.19 9.26 -6.44
C LEU A 147 4.46 9.62 -5.15
N ALA A 148 4.49 8.71 -4.18
CA ALA A 148 3.91 8.92 -2.85
C ALA A 148 5.00 9.28 -1.82
N LYS A 149 4.74 10.30 -1.00
CA LYS A 149 5.63 10.68 0.12
C LYS A 149 5.20 9.97 1.39
N THR A 150 5.97 8.99 1.84
CA THR A 150 5.52 7.98 2.82
C THR A 150 5.78 8.30 4.29
N TYR A 151 6.50 9.38 4.62
CA TYR A 151 6.82 9.74 6.02
C TYR A 151 5.59 9.68 6.95
N ASN A 152 5.72 9.14 8.17
CA ASN A 152 4.73 9.31 9.22
C ASN A 152 4.89 10.70 9.86
N VAL A 153 3.89 11.18 10.59
CA VAL A 153 3.96 12.53 11.18
C VAL A 153 5.18 12.67 12.11
N ASP A 154 5.53 11.62 12.84
CA ASP A 154 6.64 11.58 13.79
C ASP A 154 7.92 10.88 13.26
N ARG A 155 7.91 10.32 12.04
CA ARG A 155 9.04 9.55 11.48
C ARG A 155 9.27 9.80 9.99
N GLN A 156 10.53 10.06 9.63
CA GLN A 156 10.94 10.21 8.23
C GLN A 156 10.85 8.88 7.46
N VAL A 157 11.37 7.80 8.06
CA VAL A 157 11.18 6.42 7.59
C VAL A 157 9.99 5.85 8.36
N PRO A 158 8.86 5.57 7.69
CA PRO A 158 7.63 5.19 8.35
C PRO A 158 7.61 3.70 8.76
N ASP A 159 6.52 3.28 9.39
CA ASP A 159 6.13 1.87 9.53
C ASP A 159 4.78 1.60 8.81
N SER A 160 4.44 0.33 8.57
CA SER A 160 3.18 -0.09 7.91
C SER A 160 1.91 0.43 8.61
N ALA A 161 1.92 0.69 9.92
CA ALA A 161 0.73 1.14 10.64
C ALA A 161 0.35 2.59 10.34
N GLY A 162 1.32 3.50 10.48
CA GLY A 162 1.06 4.92 10.21
C GLY A 162 0.79 5.18 8.73
N THR A 163 1.43 4.43 7.82
CA THR A 163 1.18 4.51 6.37
C THR A 163 -0.15 3.87 5.99
N GLY A 164 -0.52 2.72 6.59
CA GLY A 164 -1.85 2.12 6.49
C GLY A 164 -2.96 3.13 6.76
N THR A 165 -2.82 3.87 7.85
CA THR A 165 -3.77 4.96 8.18
C THR A 165 -3.79 6.05 7.10
N ALA A 166 -2.64 6.40 6.52
CA ALA A 166 -2.56 7.40 5.46
C ALA A 166 -3.29 6.97 4.18
N TYR A 167 -3.01 5.79 3.63
CA TYR A 167 -3.58 5.37 2.34
C TYR A 167 -4.99 4.77 2.45
N LEU A 168 -5.41 4.26 3.62
CA LEU A 168 -6.77 3.74 3.82
C LEU A 168 -7.71 4.76 4.42
N CYS A 169 -7.24 5.64 5.31
CA CYS A 169 -8.10 6.63 5.99
C CYS A 169 -7.97 8.04 5.40
N GLY A 170 -6.89 8.33 4.68
CA GLY A 170 -6.63 9.66 4.10
C GLY A 170 -6.01 10.65 5.10
N VAL A 171 -5.49 10.18 6.23
CA VAL A 171 -4.88 10.99 7.29
C VAL A 171 -3.54 10.40 7.68
N LYS A 172 -2.46 11.20 7.64
CA LYS A 172 -1.16 10.74 8.16
C LYS A 172 -1.23 10.60 9.68
N ALA A 173 -0.68 9.50 10.18
CA ALA A 173 -0.66 9.17 11.60
C ALA A 173 0.78 9.06 12.13
N ASN A 174 0.89 8.84 13.44
CA ASN A 174 2.15 8.49 14.09
C ASN A 174 2.49 7.01 13.83
N ALA A 175 3.79 6.70 13.83
CA ALA A 175 4.25 5.33 13.65
C ALA A 175 3.65 4.39 14.71
N LYS A 176 3.41 3.13 14.31
CA LYS A 176 2.86 2.04 15.13
C LYS A 176 1.41 2.23 15.62
N THR A 177 0.69 3.23 15.10
CA THR A 177 -0.73 3.47 15.39
C THR A 177 -1.59 3.17 14.17
N LEU A 178 -2.79 2.62 14.36
CA LEU A 178 -3.70 2.18 13.30
C LEU A 178 -5.03 2.92 13.42
N GLY A 179 -5.49 3.53 12.32
CA GLY A 179 -6.82 4.13 12.24
C GLY A 179 -7.05 5.27 13.23
N VAL A 180 -5.98 5.92 13.71
CA VAL A 180 -6.07 7.08 14.61
C VAL A 180 -5.21 8.22 14.07
N SER A 181 -5.61 9.46 14.34
CA SER A 181 -4.87 10.66 13.96
C SER A 181 -3.54 10.77 14.72
N ALA A 182 -2.66 11.66 14.25
CA ALA A 182 -1.38 11.92 14.91
C ALA A 182 -1.49 12.60 16.30
N ALA A 183 -2.70 12.94 16.77
CA ALA A 183 -2.92 13.36 18.16
C ALA A 183 -2.90 12.16 19.13
N ALA A 184 -3.10 10.93 18.63
CA ALA A 184 -2.97 9.72 19.42
C ALA A 184 -1.50 9.38 19.68
N VAL A 185 -1.21 8.87 20.86
CA VAL A 185 0.16 8.57 21.33
C VAL A 185 0.36 7.07 21.41
N TYR A 186 1.44 6.59 20.79
CA TYR A 186 1.79 5.17 20.77
C TYR A 186 1.77 4.54 22.17
N GLY A 187 1.03 3.43 22.31
CA GLY A 187 0.89 2.67 23.56
C GLY A 187 0.05 3.34 24.66
N LYS A 188 -0.54 4.52 24.42
CA LYS A 188 -1.38 5.24 25.40
C LYS A 188 -2.86 5.11 25.04
N CYS A 189 -3.50 4.07 25.57
CA CYS A 189 -4.89 3.72 25.25
C CYS A 189 -5.86 4.91 25.41
N ASN A 190 -5.70 5.70 26.47
CA ASN A 190 -6.49 6.91 26.72
C ASN A 190 -6.41 8.03 25.67
N THR A 191 -5.50 7.93 24.70
CA THR A 191 -5.39 8.88 23.58
C THR A 191 -6.09 8.38 22.31
N THR A 192 -6.77 7.23 22.36
CA THR A 192 -7.51 6.69 21.21
C THR A 192 -8.77 7.49 20.93
N TRP A 193 -9.58 7.75 21.96
CA TRP A 193 -10.92 8.30 21.81
C TRP A 193 -10.92 9.76 21.36
N GLY A 194 -11.72 10.04 20.34
CA GLY A 194 -11.78 11.33 19.66
C GLY A 194 -10.73 11.50 18.56
N ASN A 195 -9.82 10.54 18.40
CA ASN A 195 -8.78 10.55 17.37
C ASN A 195 -8.99 9.48 16.30
N GLU A 196 -10.05 8.67 16.37
CA GLU A 196 -10.37 7.67 15.37
C GLU A 196 -10.60 8.31 13.99
N VAL A 197 -10.01 7.71 12.95
CA VAL A 197 -10.21 8.11 11.55
C VAL A 197 -10.73 6.92 10.74
N HIS A 198 -11.86 7.10 10.07
CA HIS A 198 -12.51 6.00 9.36
C HIS A 198 -11.91 5.74 7.98
N SER A 199 -11.67 4.46 7.70
CA SER A 199 -11.10 4.00 6.44
C SER A 199 -12.07 4.17 5.25
N ILE A 200 -11.54 4.06 4.04
CA ILE A 200 -12.33 3.93 2.82
C ILE A 200 -13.13 2.63 2.81
N LEU A 201 -12.63 1.56 3.44
CA LEU A 201 -13.37 0.31 3.61
C LEU A 201 -14.64 0.54 4.43
N HIS A 202 -14.52 1.20 5.59
CA HIS A 202 -15.65 1.54 6.44
C HIS A 202 -16.67 2.40 5.70
N ARG A 203 -16.20 3.45 5.02
CA ARG A 203 -17.05 4.36 4.22
C ARG A 203 -17.73 3.64 3.05
N ALA A 204 -17.04 2.71 2.37
CA ALA A 204 -17.60 1.90 1.31
C ALA A 204 -18.75 1.04 1.86
N LYS A 205 -18.54 0.37 3.00
CA LYS A 205 -19.60 -0.40 3.65
C LYS A 205 -20.80 0.47 4.05
N GLN A 206 -20.57 1.64 4.63
CA GLN A 206 -21.63 2.61 4.95
C GLN A 206 -22.40 3.09 3.71
N SER A 207 -21.77 3.11 2.53
CA SER A 207 -22.44 3.42 1.26
C SER A 207 -23.22 2.23 0.64
N GLY A 208 -23.30 1.10 1.34
CA GLY A 208 -24.01 -0.11 0.89
C GLY A 208 -23.20 -1.02 -0.03
N LYS A 209 -21.90 -0.76 -0.19
CA LYS A 209 -21.00 -1.65 -0.96
C LYS A 209 -20.63 -2.88 -0.13
N SER A 210 -20.31 -3.97 -0.81
CA SER A 210 -19.63 -5.09 -0.17
C SER A 210 -18.17 -4.74 0.03
N VAL A 211 -17.54 -5.28 1.07
CA VAL A 211 -16.14 -4.98 1.37
C VAL A 211 -15.34 -6.22 1.70
N GLY A 212 -14.07 -6.24 1.30
CA GLY A 212 -13.19 -7.36 1.61
C GLY A 212 -11.73 -6.99 1.84
N ILE A 213 -11.04 -7.91 2.50
CA ILE A 213 -9.63 -7.87 2.85
C ILE A 213 -9.03 -9.21 2.42
N VAL A 214 -7.94 -9.16 1.67
CA VAL A 214 -7.09 -10.29 1.32
C VAL A 214 -5.66 -9.91 1.69
N THR A 215 -4.97 -10.73 2.47
CA THR A 215 -3.55 -10.50 2.79
C THR A 215 -2.80 -11.82 2.95
N THR A 216 -1.50 -11.83 2.69
CA THR A 216 -0.59 -12.96 3.02
C THR A 216 -0.12 -12.95 4.47
N THR A 217 -0.45 -11.91 5.25
CA THR A 217 -0.15 -11.87 6.69
C THR A 217 -1.34 -12.29 7.53
N ARG A 218 -1.19 -12.26 8.85
CA ARG A 218 -2.33 -12.30 9.75
C ARG A 218 -3.30 -11.16 9.39
N VAL A 219 -4.61 -11.42 9.30
CA VAL A 219 -5.59 -10.37 8.95
C VAL A 219 -5.66 -9.23 9.98
N GLN A 220 -5.04 -9.43 11.15
CA GLN A 220 -4.83 -8.46 12.21
C GLN A 220 -3.52 -7.66 12.09
N HIS A 221 -2.75 -7.83 11.01
CA HIS A 221 -1.54 -7.07 10.77
C HIS A 221 -1.83 -5.58 10.57
N ALA A 222 -0.79 -4.76 10.52
CA ALA A 222 -0.94 -3.32 10.50
C ALA A 222 -1.72 -2.80 9.29
N SER A 223 -1.32 -3.18 8.08
CA SER A 223 -1.99 -2.76 6.85
C SER A 223 -3.46 -3.18 6.75
N PRO A 224 -3.85 -4.47 6.92
CA PRO A 224 -5.26 -4.84 6.92
C PRO A 224 -5.98 -4.24 8.13
N GLY A 225 -5.32 -4.20 9.29
CA GLY A 225 -5.83 -3.61 10.53
C GLY A 225 -6.21 -2.14 10.37
N ALA A 226 -5.45 -1.33 9.63
CA ALA A 226 -5.79 0.06 9.35
C ALA A 226 -7.09 0.22 8.54
N SER A 227 -7.60 -0.85 7.91
CA SER A 227 -8.89 -0.82 7.22
C SER A 227 -10.09 -0.88 8.16
N TYR A 228 -9.95 -1.33 9.41
CA TYR A 228 -11.09 -1.55 10.30
C TYR A 228 -10.84 -1.24 11.77
N ALA A 229 -9.60 -1.22 12.23
CA ALA A 229 -9.23 -1.05 13.63
C ALA A 229 -8.78 0.39 13.95
N HIS A 230 -9.04 0.79 15.19
CA HIS A 230 -8.56 2.02 15.79
C HIS A 230 -7.76 1.64 17.05
N VAL A 231 -6.43 1.61 16.94
CA VAL A 231 -5.54 1.26 18.05
C VAL A 231 -4.28 2.13 18.07
N VAL A 232 -3.83 2.43 19.28
CA VAL A 232 -2.57 3.15 19.53
C VAL A 232 -1.34 2.24 19.56
N ASN A 233 -1.50 0.94 19.29
CA ASN A 233 -0.38 0.01 19.21
C ASN A 233 -0.72 -1.15 18.26
N ARG A 234 -0.04 -1.21 17.12
CA ARG A 234 -0.19 -2.27 16.10
C ARG A 234 0.08 -3.69 16.61
N GLU A 235 0.76 -3.84 17.75
CA GLU A 235 1.08 -5.15 18.33
C GLU A 235 -0.07 -5.73 19.17
N TRP A 236 -1.19 -5.03 19.31
CA TRP A 236 -2.36 -5.49 20.07
C TRP A 236 -3.25 -6.43 19.27
N TYR A 237 -2.69 -7.51 18.75
CA TYR A 237 -3.38 -8.47 17.87
C TYR A 237 -4.55 -9.17 18.57
N SER A 238 -4.32 -9.63 19.80
CA SER A 238 -5.32 -10.24 20.69
C SER A 238 -5.33 -9.57 22.07
N ASP A 239 -6.33 -9.90 22.89
CA ASP A 239 -6.41 -9.45 24.28
C ASP A 239 -5.16 -9.87 25.11
N ALA A 240 -4.46 -10.92 24.68
CA ALA A 240 -3.24 -11.39 25.30
C ALA A 240 -2.08 -10.39 25.20
N ASP A 241 -2.09 -9.53 24.18
CA ASP A 241 -1.05 -8.57 23.85
C ASP A 241 -1.27 -7.19 24.50
N LEU A 242 -2.49 -6.93 25.00
CA LEU A 242 -2.80 -5.68 25.67
C LEU A 242 -2.21 -5.65 27.09
N PRO A 243 -1.59 -4.53 27.50
CA PRO A 243 -1.27 -4.33 28.91
C PRO A 243 -2.57 -4.22 29.72
N LYS A 244 -2.55 -4.70 30.97
CA LYS A 244 -3.72 -4.66 31.87
C LYS A 244 -4.36 -3.28 31.99
N GLU A 245 -3.55 -2.23 31.91
CA GLU A 245 -4.03 -0.85 31.92
C GLU A 245 -4.86 -0.49 30.68
N ALA A 246 -4.44 -0.90 29.48
CA ALA A 246 -5.21 -0.66 28.26
C ALA A 246 -6.55 -1.41 28.28
N ILE A 247 -6.56 -2.64 28.81
CA ILE A 247 -7.79 -3.42 29.01
C ILE A 247 -8.75 -2.68 29.96
N ARG A 248 -8.25 -2.18 31.10
CA ARG A 248 -9.06 -1.39 32.06
C ARG A 248 -9.60 -0.10 31.47
N GLN A 249 -8.79 0.58 30.65
CA GLN A 249 -9.19 1.81 29.97
C GLN A 249 -10.22 1.55 28.86
N GLY A 250 -10.35 0.30 28.39
CA GLY A 250 -11.39 -0.10 27.44
C GLY A 250 -10.91 -0.25 26.00
N CYS A 251 -9.60 -0.17 25.73
CA CYS A 251 -9.08 -0.52 24.41
C CYS A 251 -9.37 -1.98 24.09
N LYS A 252 -9.68 -2.22 22.81
CA LYS A 252 -9.97 -3.55 22.27
C LYS A 252 -8.85 -3.97 21.34
N ASP A 253 -8.52 -5.26 21.37
CA ASP A 253 -7.55 -5.87 20.47
C ASP A 253 -8.03 -5.84 19.02
N ILE A 254 -7.09 -5.94 18.08
CA ILE A 254 -7.34 -5.85 16.65
C ILE A 254 -8.25 -7.00 16.19
N ALA A 255 -8.06 -8.22 16.68
CA ALA A 255 -8.94 -9.36 16.37
C ALA A 255 -10.39 -9.11 16.82
N TYR A 256 -10.61 -8.54 18.01
CA TYR A 256 -11.94 -8.14 18.45
C TYR A 256 -12.53 -7.07 17.52
N GLN A 257 -11.76 -6.06 17.15
CA GLN A 257 -12.20 -4.99 16.26
C GLN A 257 -12.53 -5.48 14.83
N LEU A 258 -11.82 -6.50 14.33
CA LEU A 258 -12.13 -7.14 13.04
C LEU A 258 -13.58 -7.65 12.97
N VAL A 259 -14.09 -8.20 14.08
CA VAL A 259 -15.43 -8.77 14.15
C VAL A 259 -16.51 -7.71 14.42
N HIS A 260 -16.17 -6.63 15.13
CA HIS A 260 -17.18 -5.72 15.71
C HIS A 260 -17.25 -4.33 15.05
N ASN A 261 -16.16 -3.80 14.46
CA ASN A 261 -16.15 -2.40 14.02
C ASN A 261 -16.85 -2.18 12.68
N THR A 262 -16.58 -3.05 11.71
CA THR A 262 -17.14 -2.94 10.35
C THR A 262 -17.57 -4.32 9.90
N ASP A 263 -18.75 -4.39 9.27
CA ASP A 263 -19.28 -5.63 8.74
C ASP A 263 -18.62 -5.98 7.38
N ILE A 264 -17.56 -6.78 7.44
CA ILE A 264 -16.74 -7.16 6.28
C ILE A 264 -17.27 -8.45 5.65
N ASN A 265 -17.49 -8.42 4.34
CA ASN A 265 -18.03 -9.56 3.58
C ASN A 265 -17.00 -10.66 3.35
N VAL A 266 -15.76 -10.30 3.00
CA VAL A 266 -14.71 -11.30 2.72
C VAL A 266 -13.44 -10.95 3.50
N ILE A 267 -12.97 -11.86 4.34
CA ILE A 267 -11.71 -11.73 5.08
C ILE A 267 -10.87 -12.97 4.78
N LEU A 268 -9.76 -12.82 4.06
CA LEU A 268 -8.87 -13.92 3.67
C LEU A 268 -7.42 -13.59 4.06
N GLY A 269 -6.76 -14.51 4.75
CA GLY A 269 -5.34 -14.40 5.12
C GLY A 269 -4.96 -15.38 6.22
N GLY A 270 -3.97 -15.05 7.03
CA GLY A 270 -3.64 -15.81 8.24
C GLY A 270 -4.30 -15.28 9.52
N GLY A 271 -3.88 -15.78 10.67
CA GLY A 271 -4.15 -15.16 11.97
C GLY A 271 -5.16 -15.92 12.83
N ARG A 272 -5.30 -17.25 12.65
CA ARG A 272 -6.22 -18.09 13.44
C ARG A 272 -5.99 -17.97 14.94
N MET A 273 -4.73 -17.92 15.37
CA MET A 273 -4.37 -18.02 16.79
C MET A 273 -4.90 -16.85 17.63
N TYR A 274 -5.20 -15.71 17.02
CA TYR A 274 -5.73 -14.52 17.70
C TYR A 274 -7.25 -14.55 17.88
N MET A 275 -7.92 -15.51 17.23
CA MET A 275 -9.38 -15.58 17.15
C MET A 275 -9.97 -16.56 18.17
N THR A 276 -9.20 -17.54 18.66
CA THR A 276 -9.71 -18.62 19.52
C THR A 276 -9.15 -18.57 20.95
N PRO A 277 -9.87 -19.15 21.94
CA PRO A 277 -9.43 -19.20 23.33
C PRO A 277 -8.06 -19.84 23.51
N ARG A 278 -7.35 -19.45 24.57
CA ARG A 278 -6.04 -19.99 24.89
C ARG A 278 -6.06 -21.52 24.98
N LYS A 279 -5.10 -22.18 24.32
CA LYS A 279 -4.96 -23.65 24.23
C LYS A 279 -5.95 -24.36 23.29
N THR A 280 -6.77 -23.62 22.53
CA THR A 280 -7.54 -24.23 21.44
C THR A 280 -6.56 -24.77 20.39
N PRO A 281 -6.53 -26.08 20.08
CA PRO A 281 -5.61 -26.63 19.09
C PRO A 281 -5.86 -26.00 17.71
N ASP A 282 -4.79 -25.68 17.00
CA ASP A 282 -4.90 -25.21 15.61
C ASP A 282 -5.32 -26.39 14.70
N PRO A 283 -6.25 -26.19 13.74
CA PRO A 283 -6.75 -27.29 12.91
C PRO A 283 -5.67 -27.91 12.00
N GLU A 284 -4.65 -27.15 11.61
CA GLU A 284 -3.56 -27.62 10.75
C GLU A 284 -2.37 -28.14 11.57
N TYR A 285 -2.14 -27.54 12.75
CA TYR A 285 -1.04 -27.88 13.65
C TYR A 285 -1.53 -28.34 15.04
N PRO A 286 -2.36 -29.38 15.14
CA PRO A 286 -3.01 -29.76 16.41
C PRO A 286 -2.04 -30.25 17.49
N THR A 287 -0.83 -30.66 17.09
CA THR A 287 0.21 -31.17 17.98
C THR A 287 1.25 -30.13 18.39
N ASP A 288 1.22 -28.92 17.81
CA ASP A 288 2.13 -27.83 18.19
C ASP A 288 1.41 -26.81 19.09
N PRO A 289 1.66 -26.82 20.42
CA PRO A 289 1.01 -25.88 21.34
C PRO A 289 1.40 -24.42 21.07
N LYS A 290 2.46 -24.14 20.29
CA LYS A 290 2.82 -22.76 19.91
C LYS A 290 1.87 -22.16 18.88
N GLN A 291 1.14 -22.99 18.14
CA GLN A 291 0.15 -22.56 17.16
C GLN A 291 -1.26 -22.44 17.73
N SER A 292 -1.47 -22.91 18.96
CA SER A 292 -2.77 -22.87 19.63
C SER A 292 -3.29 -21.45 19.80
N GLY A 293 -4.61 -21.33 19.97
CA GLY A 293 -5.29 -20.09 20.31
C GLY A 293 -4.62 -19.35 21.47
N THR A 294 -4.68 -18.02 21.44
CA THR A 294 -3.95 -17.14 22.36
C THR A 294 -4.87 -16.36 23.31
N ARG A 295 -6.17 -16.25 23.00
CA ARG A 295 -7.07 -15.33 23.70
C ARG A 295 -7.26 -15.67 25.17
N LYS A 296 -7.08 -14.70 26.06
CA LYS A 296 -7.18 -14.90 27.53
C LYS A 296 -8.59 -14.63 28.06
N ASP A 297 -9.43 -13.96 27.29
CA ASP A 297 -10.82 -13.63 27.59
C ASP A 297 -11.82 -14.77 27.37
N GLY A 298 -11.36 -15.90 26.83
CA GLY A 298 -12.18 -17.09 26.60
C GLY A 298 -13.14 -16.97 25.41
N LEU A 299 -13.00 -15.93 24.58
CA LEU A 299 -13.86 -15.74 23.41
C LEU A 299 -13.38 -16.58 22.23
N ASP A 300 -14.33 -17.19 21.53
CA ASP A 300 -14.15 -17.64 20.15
C ASP A 300 -14.73 -16.58 19.20
N LEU A 301 -13.85 -15.81 18.56
CA LEU A 301 -14.22 -14.74 17.64
C LEU A 301 -14.65 -15.28 16.27
N VAL A 302 -14.22 -16.48 15.88
CA VAL A 302 -14.71 -17.13 14.65
C VAL A 302 -16.17 -17.51 14.84
N GLU A 303 -16.50 -18.19 15.95
CA GLU A 303 -17.87 -18.57 16.29
C GLU A 303 -18.78 -17.35 16.43
N ARG A 304 -18.30 -16.28 17.09
CA ARG A 304 -19.06 -15.02 17.19
C ARG A 304 -19.31 -14.38 15.83
N TRP A 305 -18.32 -14.37 14.94
CA TRP A 305 -18.48 -13.78 13.62
C TRP A 305 -19.47 -14.58 12.76
N LEU A 306 -19.42 -15.92 12.84
CA LEU A 306 -20.36 -16.83 12.17
C LEU A 306 -21.79 -16.65 12.70
N SER A 307 -21.95 -16.65 14.02
CA SER A 307 -23.28 -16.56 14.65
C SER A 307 -23.98 -15.22 14.42
N ALA A 308 -23.20 -14.16 14.13
CA ALA A 308 -23.74 -12.84 13.84
C ALA A 308 -24.27 -12.70 12.41
N LYS A 309 -24.06 -13.68 11.53
CA LYS A 309 -24.30 -13.55 10.08
C LYS A 309 -24.95 -14.81 9.52
N GLU A 310 -26.16 -14.67 9.02
CA GLU A 310 -26.85 -15.77 8.34
C GLU A 310 -26.08 -16.18 7.08
N GLY A 311 -25.86 -17.49 6.91
CA GLY A 311 -25.17 -18.05 5.75
C GLY A 311 -23.65 -17.76 5.69
N ALA A 312 -23.04 -17.23 6.75
CA ALA A 312 -21.61 -17.01 6.80
C ALA A 312 -20.83 -18.33 6.81
N ARG A 313 -19.67 -18.35 6.15
CA ARG A 313 -18.79 -19.52 6.08
C ARG A 313 -17.40 -19.21 6.64
N TYR A 314 -16.87 -20.18 7.38
CA TYR A 314 -15.49 -20.19 7.84
C TYR A 314 -14.73 -21.33 7.15
N VAL A 315 -13.54 -21.02 6.66
CA VAL A 315 -12.62 -22.00 6.06
C VAL A 315 -11.21 -21.75 6.58
N TRP A 316 -10.39 -22.79 6.64
CA TRP A 316 -9.01 -22.67 7.13
C TRP A 316 -7.97 -23.31 6.20
N ASN A 317 -8.40 -23.93 5.10
CA ASN A 317 -7.51 -24.55 4.12
C ASN A 317 -8.02 -24.29 2.69
N LYS A 318 -7.20 -24.67 1.72
CA LYS A 318 -7.45 -24.53 0.29
C LYS A 318 -8.68 -25.32 -0.16
N GLU A 319 -8.81 -26.58 0.25
CA GLU A 319 -9.99 -27.39 -0.10
C GLU A 319 -11.29 -26.71 0.33
N GLY A 320 -11.33 -26.19 1.56
CA GLY A 320 -12.45 -25.43 2.09
C GLY A 320 -12.72 -24.16 1.27
N LEU A 321 -11.68 -23.41 0.90
CA LEU A 321 -11.81 -22.23 0.04
C LEU A 321 -12.38 -22.59 -1.34
N ASP A 322 -11.86 -23.66 -1.96
CA ASP A 322 -12.26 -24.12 -3.28
C ASP A 322 -13.72 -24.59 -3.28
N ALA A 323 -14.18 -25.21 -2.18
CA ALA A 323 -15.55 -25.66 -1.96
C ALA A 323 -16.56 -24.52 -1.69
N VAL A 324 -16.12 -23.27 -1.49
CA VAL A 324 -17.03 -22.12 -1.31
C VAL A 324 -17.75 -21.83 -2.63
N ASP A 325 -19.08 -21.96 -2.60
CA ASP A 325 -19.95 -21.47 -3.66
C ASP A 325 -20.06 -19.94 -3.60
N GLU A 326 -19.40 -19.30 -4.55
CA GLU A 326 -19.34 -17.85 -4.72
C GLU A 326 -20.72 -17.23 -4.98
N ASN A 327 -21.65 -17.99 -5.56
CA ASN A 327 -22.96 -17.49 -5.97
C ASN A 327 -23.98 -17.42 -4.82
N SER A 328 -23.73 -18.14 -3.72
CA SER A 328 -24.61 -18.18 -2.55
C SER A 328 -23.96 -17.64 -1.27
N THR A 329 -22.62 -17.58 -1.20
CA THR A 329 -21.92 -17.10 0.00
C THR A 329 -21.85 -15.57 0.04
N ASP A 330 -22.46 -14.93 1.04
CA ASP A 330 -22.40 -13.47 1.23
C ASP A 330 -21.29 -13.01 2.19
N TYR A 331 -20.89 -13.93 3.08
CA TYR A 331 -19.86 -13.71 4.09
C TYR A 331 -18.90 -14.89 4.14
N LEU A 332 -17.61 -14.60 3.95
CA LEU A 332 -16.53 -15.59 3.99
C LEU A 332 -15.39 -15.11 4.91
N LEU A 333 -15.05 -15.94 5.89
CA LEU A 333 -13.84 -15.81 6.71
C LEU A 333 -12.91 -17.00 6.40
N GLY A 334 -11.77 -16.73 5.76
CA GLY A 334 -10.73 -17.70 5.46
C GLY A 334 -9.46 -17.38 6.22
N LEU A 335 -9.06 -18.24 7.17
CA LEU A 335 -7.85 -18.06 7.96
C LEU A 335 -6.92 -19.26 7.79
N PHE A 336 -5.88 -19.10 6.97
CA PHE A 336 -5.09 -20.21 6.40
C PHE A 336 -3.85 -20.59 7.19
N GLU A 337 -3.39 -19.75 8.11
CA GLU A 337 -2.29 -20.08 9.03
C GLU A 337 -2.58 -19.53 10.45
N PRO A 338 -1.93 -20.07 11.51
CA PRO A 338 -2.07 -19.57 12.88
C PRO A 338 -1.71 -18.09 12.98
N LYS A 339 -0.66 -17.68 12.26
CA LYS A 339 -0.13 -16.31 12.23
C LYS A 339 -0.11 -15.74 10.82
N ASP A 340 1.07 -15.50 10.25
CA ASP A 340 1.22 -15.02 8.87
C ASP A 340 1.21 -16.24 7.94
N MET A 341 0.77 -16.09 6.69
CA MET A 341 0.83 -17.20 5.73
C MET A 341 2.29 -17.55 5.42
N LYS A 342 2.52 -18.75 4.87
CA LYS A 342 3.84 -19.14 4.37
C LYS A 342 4.20 -18.29 3.15
N TYR A 343 5.49 -17.96 2.99
CA TYR A 343 6.04 -17.45 1.73
C TYR A 343 5.64 -18.37 0.57
N GLU A 344 5.39 -17.82 -0.62
CA GLU A 344 5.03 -18.58 -1.82
C GLU A 344 6.04 -19.71 -2.11
N LEU A 345 7.35 -19.42 -1.96
CA LEU A 345 8.41 -20.43 -2.16
C LEU A 345 8.33 -21.61 -1.18
N ASN A 346 7.59 -21.46 -0.08
CA ASN A 346 7.42 -22.43 0.99
C ASN A 346 5.96 -22.87 1.16
N ARG A 347 5.04 -22.37 0.33
CA ARG A 347 3.61 -22.63 0.42
C ARG A 347 3.34 -24.09 0.03
N ASP A 348 2.54 -24.78 0.85
CA ASP A 348 1.99 -26.07 0.46
C ASP A 348 0.74 -25.82 -0.37
N ALA A 349 0.85 -26.02 -1.69
CA ALA A 349 -0.24 -25.74 -2.61
C ALA A 349 -1.45 -26.66 -2.44
N SER A 350 -1.38 -27.70 -1.61
CA SER A 350 -2.52 -28.56 -1.28
C SER A 350 -3.33 -28.03 -0.08
N THR A 351 -2.70 -27.34 0.86
CA THR A 351 -3.36 -26.83 2.08
C THR A 351 -3.59 -25.32 2.05
N ASP A 352 -2.72 -24.56 1.39
CA ASP A 352 -2.70 -23.11 1.42
C ASP A 352 -3.05 -22.49 0.05
N PRO A 353 -4.06 -21.60 -0.03
CA PRO A 353 -4.33 -20.86 -1.24
C PRO A 353 -3.26 -19.78 -1.48
N SER A 354 -2.92 -19.54 -2.74
CA SER A 354 -2.11 -18.38 -3.15
C SER A 354 -2.90 -17.07 -3.00
N ILE A 355 -2.19 -15.94 -2.95
CA ILE A 355 -2.85 -14.62 -2.98
C ILE A 355 -3.69 -14.40 -4.25
N VAL A 356 -3.32 -15.03 -5.36
CA VAL A 356 -4.08 -15.00 -6.63
C VAL A 356 -5.44 -15.67 -6.44
N GLU A 357 -5.47 -16.87 -5.85
CA GLU A 357 -6.69 -17.63 -5.59
C GLU A 357 -7.59 -16.93 -4.56
N MET A 358 -7.01 -16.39 -3.48
CA MET A 358 -7.75 -15.60 -2.49
C MET A 358 -8.37 -14.34 -3.12
N THR A 359 -7.60 -13.62 -3.94
CA THR A 359 -8.07 -12.41 -4.64
C THR A 359 -9.22 -12.74 -5.59
N GLU A 360 -9.08 -13.80 -6.39
CA GLU A 360 -10.15 -14.25 -7.27
C GLU A 360 -11.43 -14.59 -6.48
N LYS A 361 -11.32 -15.41 -5.44
CA LYS A 361 -12.47 -15.80 -4.62
C LYS A 361 -13.17 -14.58 -4.03
N ALA A 362 -12.40 -13.63 -3.51
CA ALA A 362 -12.93 -12.39 -2.95
C ALA A 362 -13.69 -11.57 -4.01
N ILE A 363 -13.10 -11.32 -5.18
CA ILE A 363 -13.77 -10.56 -6.26
C ILE A 363 -15.06 -11.25 -6.68
N ARG A 364 -15.05 -12.57 -6.83
CA ARG A 364 -16.22 -13.33 -7.29
C ARG A 364 -17.40 -13.29 -6.30
N ILE A 365 -17.14 -13.28 -5.00
CA ILE A 365 -18.16 -13.08 -3.97
C ILE A 365 -18.62 -11.62 -3.97
N LEU A 366 -17.69 -10.66 -3.89
CA LEU A 366 -17.99 -9.24 -3.70
C LEU A 366 -18.70 -8.61 -4.89
N ARG A 367 -18.40 -9.03 -6.13
CA ARG A 367 -19.00 -8.47 -7.37
C ARG A 367 -20.50 -8.72 -7.49
N ARG A 368 -21.07 -9.61 -6.67
CA ARG A 368 -22.51 -9.88 -6.65
C ARG A 368 -23.33 -8.68 -6.15
N ASN A 369 -22.72 -7.78 -5.38
CA ASN A 369 -23.42 -6.60 -4.91
C ASN A 369 -23.54 -5.56 -6.04
N PRO A 370 -24.76 -5.21 -6.49
CA PRO A 370 -24.96 -4.25 -7.59
C PRO A 370 -24.52 -2.82 -7.24
N ARG A 371 -24.32 -2.51 -5.95
CA ARG A 371 -23.73 -1.23 -5.52
C ARG A 371 -22.21 -1.20 -5.66
N GLY A 372 -21.59 -2.31 -6.07
CA GLY A 372 -20.15 -2.49 -6.18
C GLY A 372 -19.49 -2.88 -4.87
N PHE A 373 -18.15 -2.91 -4.87
CA PHE A 373 -17.37 -3.34 -3.72
C PHE A 373 -16.10 -2.51 -3.50
N PHE A 374 -15.55 -2.58 -2.29
CA PHE A 374 -14.17 -2.20 -2.00
C PHE A 374 -13.37 -3.47 -1.65
N LEU A 375 -12.21 -3.66 -2.25
CA LEU A 375 -11.33 -4.77 -1.94
C LEU A 375 -9.93 -4.25 -1.67
N PHE A 376 -9.41 -4.59 -0.48
CA PHE A 376 -8.02 -4.42 -0.12
C PHE A 376 -7.28 -5.74 -0.33
N VAL A 377 -6.19 -5.72 -1.12
CA VAL A 377 -5.32 -6.88 -1.35
C VAL A 377 -3.89 -6.53 -0.96
N GLU A 378 -3.25 -7.36 -0.17
CA GLU A 378 -1.88 -7.12 0.27
C GLU A 378 -1.02 -8.37 0.17
N ASP A 379 0.22 -8.15 -0.25
CA ASP A 379 1.31 -9.07 0.04
C ASP A 379 2.38 -8.38 0.90
N GLU A 380 2.37 -8.62 2.22
CA GLU A 380 3.35 -8.06 3.16
C GLU A 380 4.50 -9.04 3.45
N LEU A 381 4.48 -10.24 2.85
CA LEU A 381 5.65 -11.10 2.87
C LEU A 381 6.80 -10.53 2.00
N ILE A 382 6.52 -9.59 1.07
CA ILE A 382 7.55 -8.78 0.39
C ILE A 382 8.42 -8.04 1.43
N ASP A 383 7.78 -7.36 2.36
CA ASP A 383 8.41 -6.60 3.45
C ASP A 383 9.21 -7.53 4.38
N HIS A 384 8.61 -8.65 4.81
CA HIS A 384 9.29 -9.63 5.66
C HIS A 384 10.52 -10.24 4.98
N GLY A 385 10.46 -10.50 3.67
CA GLY A 385 11.58 -10.99 2.88
C GLY A 385 12.73 -9.99 2.85
N HIS A 386 12.42 -8.69 2.67
CA HIS A 386 13.41 -7.64 2.73
C HIS A 386 13.98 -7.40 4.13
N HIS A 387 13.15 -7.43 5.18
CA HIS A 387 13.62 -7.38 6.57
C HIS A 387 14.60 -8.51 6.90
N SER A 388 14.38 -9.69 6.33
CA SER A 388 15.27 -10.85 6.48
C SER A 388 16.48 -10.81 5.55
N SER A 389 16.63 -9.77 4.71
CA SER A 389 17.64 -9.68 3.65
C SER A 389 17.62 -10.89 2.69
N ARG A 390 16.45 -11.48 2.47
CA ARG A 390 16.22 -12.63 1.59
C ARG A 390 15.53 -12.16 0.32
N ALA A 391 16.29 -11.55 -0.57
CA ALA A 391 15.77 -10.97 -1.81
C ALA A 391 14.95 -11.97 -2.64
N LYS A 392 15.37 -13.25 -2.71
CA LYS A 392 14.60 -14.27 -3.45
C LYS A 392 13.19 -14.49 -2.88
N GLN A 393 13.02 -14.44 -1.56
CA GLN A 393 11.68 -14.49 -0.96
C GLN A 393 10.90 -13.22 -1.32
N ALA A 394 11.46 -12.03 -1.06
CA ALA A 394 10.78 -10.77 -1.34
C ALA A 394 10.35 -10.61 -2.81
N LEU A 395 11.20 -10.99 -3.76
CA LEU A 395 10.91 -10.88 -5.19
C LEU A 395 9.91 -11.95 -5.65
N SER A 396 9.89 -13.15 -5.05
CA SER A 396 8.85 -14.16 -5.33
C SER A 396 7.47 -13.69 -4.88
N GLU A 397 7.35 -13.12 -3.69
CA GLU A 397 6.09 -12.51 -3.21
C GLU A 397 5.65 -11.35 -4.14
N ALA A 398 6.58 -10.48 -4.54
CA ALA A 398 6.28 -9.37 -5.46
C ALA A 398 5.74 -9.86 -6.82
N VAL A 399 6.26 -10.98 -7.34
CA VAL A 399 5.73 -11.61 -8.55
C VAL A 399 4.32 -12.19 -8.32
N MET A 400 4.04 -12.78 -7.16
CA MET A 400 2.71 -13.29 -6.84
C MET A 400 1.67 -12.19 -6.68
N LEU A 401 2.05 -11.08 -6.06
CA LEU A 401 1.20 -9.90 -5.99
C LEU A 401 0.92 -9.32 -7.38
N ASP A 402 1.92 -9.24 -8.26
CA ASP A 402 1.72 -8.82 -9.65
C ASP A 402 0.74 -9.73 -10.40
N ARG A 403 0.81 -11.05 -10.17
CA ARG A 403 -0.16 -12.01 -10.72
C ARG A 403 -1.56 -11.81 -10.14
N ALA A 404 -1.68 -11.46 -8.86
CA ALA A 404 -2.98 -11.14 -8.26
C ALA A 404 -3.58 -9.85 -8.85
N VAL A 405 -2.75 -8.83 -9.13
CA VAL A 405 -3.15 -7.61 -9.85
C VAL A 405 -3.64 -7.95 -11.27
N ALA A 406 -2.89 -8.79 -12.01
CA ALA A 406 -3.31 -9.26 -13.33
C ALA A 406 -4.66 -9.97 -13.26
N ARG A 407 -4.81 -10.89 -12.30
CA ARG A 407 -6.05 -11.65 -12.12
C ARG A 407 -7.23 -10.76 -11.76
N ALA A 408 -7.02 -9.75 -10.92
CA ALA A 408 -8.06 -8.77 -10.60
C ALA A 408 -8.49 -7.96 -11.83
N ALA A 409 -7.54 -7.57 -12.69
CA ALA A 409 -7.83 -6.86 -13.93
C ALA A 409 -8.61 -7.72 -14.95
N GLU A 410 -8.42 -9.04 -14.96
CA GLU A 410 -9.21 -9.96 -15.79
C GLU A 410 -10.66 -10.11 -15.28
N LEU A 411 -10.87 -9.99 -13.97
CA LEU A 411 -12.16 -10.21 -13.32
C LEU A 411 -13.00 -8.93 -13.17
N THR A 412 -12.46 -7.77 -13.52
CA THR A 412 -13.09 -6.46 -13.36
C THR A 412 -12.97 -5.62 -14.62
N SER A 413 -13.90 -4.67 -14.81
CA SER A 413 -13.82 -3.73 -15.93
C SER A 413 -13.16 -2.43 -15.49
N ALA A 414 -12.12 -1.98 -16.19
CA ALA A 414 -11.45 -0.70 -15.95
C ALA A 414 -12.38 0.52 -16.17
N SER A 415 -13.51 0.36 -16.89
CA SER A 415 -14.51 1.43 -17.04
C SER A 415 -15.37 1.63 -15.79
N GLU A 416 -15.42 0.63 -14.91
CA GLU A 416 -16.28 0.61 -13.72
C GLU A 416 -15.49 0.35 -12.43
N THR A 417 -14.19 0.06 -12.52
CA THR A 417 -13.34 -0.29 -11.38
C THR A 417 -12.11 0.60 -11.34
N LEU A 418 -11.91 1.30 -10.22
CA LEU A 418 -10.67 2.00 -9.94
C LEU A 418 -9.70 1.02 -9.27
N THR A 419 -8.61 0.71 -9.95
CA THR A 419 -7.54 -0.15 -9.44
C THR A 419 -6.31 0.71 -9.13
N VAL A 420 -5.86 0.70 -7.89
CA VAL A 420 -4.65 1.41 -7.44
C VAL A 420 -3.66 0.40 -6.88
N VAL A 421 -2.44 0.40 -7.43
CA VAL A 421 -1.31 -0.37 -6.91
C VAL A 421 -0.31 0.61 -6.31
N THR A 422 0.04 0.42 -5.05
CA THR A 422 1.00 1.30 -4.36
C THR A 422 1.77 0.55 -3.30
N ALA A 423 2.80 1.18 -2.76
CA ALA A 423 3.53 0.67 -1.61
C ALA A 423 3.37 1.58 -0.39
N ASP A 424 3.32 1.00 0.80
CA ASP A 424 3.26 1.72 2.06
C ASP A 424 4.57 2.48 2.33
N HIS A 425 5.70 1.86 2.03
CA HIS A 425 7.07 2.37 2.07
C HIS A 425 8.01 1.50 1.21
N SER A 426 9.30 1.83 1.26
CA SER A 426 10.37 1.11 0.56
C SER A 426 11.26 0.36 1.56
N HIS A 427 12.31 -0.28 1.07
CA HIS A 427 13.40 -0.87 1.84
C HIS A 427 14.72 -0.30 1.37
N VAL A 428 15.78 -0.48 2.16
CA VAL A 428 17.18 -0.20 1.75
C VAL A 428 17.72 -1.25 0.76
N PHE A 429 16.84 -1.85 -0.05
CA PHE A 429 17.18 -2.82 -1.07
C PHE A 429 17.69 -2.11 -2.33
N SER A 430 18.88 -2.49 -2.77
CA SER A 430 19.48 -2.05 -4.02
C SER A 430 19.91 -3.26 -4.84
N PHE A 431 19.68 -3.21 -6.15
CA PHE A 431 20.32 -4.10 -7.12
C PHE A 431 21.20 -3.23 -8.03
N GLY A 432 22.43 -3.65 -8.28
CA GLY A 432 23.43 -2.87 -8.98
C GLY A 432 24.60 -3.72 -9.45
N GLY A 433 25.73 -3.08 -9.75
CA GLY A 433 26.83 -3.73 -10.45
C GLY A 433 26.60 -3.77 -11.96
N SER A 434 27.69 -3.86 -12.73
CA SER A 434 27.64 -3.89 -14.20
C SER A 434 27.36 -5.31 -14.70
N THR A 435 26.28 -5.94 -14.22
CA THR A 435 25.89 -7.30 -14.60
C THR A 435 25.40 -7.34 -16.06
N PRO A 436 25.75 -8.38 -16.84
CA PRO A 436 25.28 -8.49 -18.22
C PRO A 436 23.77 -8.72 -18.29
N ARG A 437 23.17 -8.36 -19.42
CA ARG A 437 21.73 -8.58 -19.68
C ARG A 437 21.39 -10.07 -19.64
N GLY A 438 20.27 -10.43 -19.01
CA GLY A 438 19.85 -11.81 -18.82
C GLY A 438 20.55 -12.53 -17.68
N ASN A 439 21.45 -11.87 -16.94
CA ASN A 439 22.03 -12.45 -15.74
C ASN A 439 20.98 -12.61 -14.66
N SER A 440 21.06 -13.68 -13.85
CA SER A 440 20.14 -13.85 -12.72
C SER A 440 20.13 -12.60 -11.86
N ILE A 441 18.94 -12.14 -11.47
CA ILE A 441 18.79 -11.02 -10.54
C ILE A 441 19.45 -11.28 -9.18
N PHE A 442 19.79 -12.54 -8.87
CA PHE A 442 20.41 -12.97 -7.62
C PHE A 442 21.94 -13.11 -7.69
N GLY A 443 22.56 -12.76 -8.83
CA GLY A 443 24.00 -12.91 -9.04
C GLY A 443 24.33 -14.08 -9.94
#